data_AF-A0A938ILB1-F1
#
_entry.id   AF-A0A938ILB1-F1
#
_cell.length_a   1.000
_cell.length_b   1.000
_cell.length_c   1.000
_cell.angle_alpha   90.00
_cell.angle_beta   90.00
_cell.angle_gamma   90.00
#
_symmetry.space_group_name_H-M   'P 1'
#
loop_
_entity.id
_entity.type
_entity.pdbx_description
1 polymer ?
#
loop_
_entity_poly.entity_id
_entity_poly.type
_entity_poly.pdbx_seq_one_letter_code
_entity_poly.pdbx_strand_id
1 'polypeptide(L)'
;MGGMGGMGGMGGMGGMGGGGFGGGGLFNVGPDKVGKLKVTTVCLEHGKADPNPRIPYTIVPIERFTTKADVIELCRMLGRGEVPQNTAQAAAWHLANGLSWQELAMKDRYFSQLTGIREKFFAPQELQLAVRAVSEASRRAEWLAGQATPSDVSQSRNPLIGSRRSN
;
A
#
# COMPACT_ATOMS: atom_id res chain seq x y z
N MET A 1 -10.03 -19.87 73.30
CA MET A 1 -9.51 -18.50 73.13
C MET A 1 -9.08 -18.40 71.68
N GLY A 2 -9.90 -17.93 70.74
CA GLY A 2 -10.34 -16.54 70.53
C GLY A 2 -9.36 -15.89 69.53
N GLY A 3 -9.73 -15.27 68.41
CA GLY A 3 -10.99 -14.96 67.77
C GLY A 3 -10.71 -13.95 66.64
N MET A 4 -11.50 -14.02 65.57
CA MET A 4 -11.98 -12.90 64.75
C MET A 4 -11.01 -12.16 63.80
N GLY A 5 -11.29 -12.32 62.50
CA GLY A 5 -10.86 -11.46 61.40
C GLY A 5 -11.64 -11.85 60.13
N GLY A 6 -12.93 -11.50 60.10
CA GLY A 6 -13.83 -11.82 59.01
C GLY A 6 -14.10 -10.66 58.05
N MET A 7 -14.65 -11.05 56.90
CA MET A 7 -15.61 -10.34 56.05
C MET A 7 -15.09 -9.36 54.99
N GLY A 8 -15.20 -9.82 53.75
CA GLY A 8 -15.12 -9.03 52.52
C GLY A 8 -15.61 -9.86 51.33
N GLY A 9 -16.85 -10.34 51.39
CA GLY A 9 -17.51 -10.99 50.26
C GLY A 9 -18.22 -9.97 49.36
N MET A 10 -18.60 -10.47 48.19
CA MET A 10 -19.64 -9.96 47.27
C MET A 10 -19.18 -9.10 46.08
N GLY A 11 -19.18 -9.75 44.92
CA GLY A 11 -19.04 -9.13 43.60
C GLY A 11 -19.22 -10.16 42.49
N GLY A 12 -20.38 -10.82 42.45
CA GLY A 12 -20.77 -11.68 41.33
C GLY A 12 -21.28 -10.86 40.14
N MET A 13 -21.39 -11.58 39.02
CA MET A 13 -22.29 -11.34 37.86
C MET A 13 -21.67 -10.80 36.57
N GLY A 14 -21.81 -11.61 35.51
CA GLY A 14 -21.66 -11.27 34.08
C GLY A 14 -20.53 -12.08 33.41
N GLY A 15 -20.74 -13.20 32.72
CA GLY A 15 -21.96 -13.65 32.04
C GLY A 15 -22.15 -12.91 30.71
N MET A 16 -21.86 -13.61 29.61
CA MET A 16 -22.33 -13.36 28.22
C MET A 16 -21.72 -12.24 27.37
N GLY A 17 -21.35 -12.63 26.14
CA GLY A 17 -21.04 -11.75 25.00
C GLY A 17 -19.63 -12.04 24.46
N GLY A 18 -19.42 -13.02 23.59
CA GLY A 18 -20.14 -13.14 22.32
C GLY A 18 -19.79 -11.93 21.45
N GLY A 19 -18.62 -11.96 20.81
CA GLY A 19 -18.15 -10.85 19.99
C GLY A 19 -16.91 -11.23 19.21
N GLY A 20 -17.07 -12.09 18.21
CA GLY A 20 -16.03 -12.36 17.24
C GLY A 20 -15.59 -11.05 16.59
N PHE A 21 -14.31 -10.70 16.75
CA PHE A 21 -13.69 -9.59 16.02
C PHE A 21 -13.38 -9.98 14.56
N GLY A 22 -14.37 -10.56 13.89
CA GLY A 22 -14.45 -10.63 12.44
C GLY A 22 -15.23 -9.41 11.94
N GLY A 23 -14.58 -8.25 11.98
CA GLY A 23 -15.20 -6.95 11.66
C GLY A 23 -14.74 -6.36 10.34
N GLY A 24 -14.75 -7.14 9.25
CA GLY A 24 -14.62 -6.64 7.89
C GLY A 24 -15.87 -5.84 7.51
N GLY A 25 -15.97 -4.61 8.00
CA GLY A 25 -17.10 -3.72 7.73
C GLY A 25 -17.13 -3.32 6.25
N LEU A 26 -18.19 -3.73 5.55
CA LEU A 26 -18.53 -3.28 4.21
C LEU A 26 -18.52 -1.74 4.15
N PHE A 27 -17.76 -1.18 3.20
CA PHE A 27 -17.70 0.25 2.91
C PHE A 27 -19.03 0.77 2.35
N ASN A 28 -20.00 1.04 3.22
CA ASN A 28 -21.21 1.79 2.84
C ASN A 28 -20.98 3.28 3.12
N VAL A 29 -20.67 4.04 2.07
CA VAL A 29 -20.69 5.51 2.11
C VAL A 29 -22.08 5.95 1.65
N GLY A 30 -22.84 6.63 2.51
CA GLY A 30 -24.15 7.16 2.13
C GLY A 30 -24.04 8.17 0.97
N PRO A 31 -25.10 8.36 0.18
CA PRO A 31 -25.12 9.37 -0.87
C PRO A 31 -24.73 10.74 -0.30
N ASP A 32 -23.86 11.45 -1.02
CA ASP A 32 -23.31 12.77 -0.65
C ASP A 32 -22.56 12.82 0.69
N LYS A 33 -22.17 11.66 1.26
CA LYS A 33 -21.33 11.61 2.45
C LYS A 33 -19.86 11.45 2.06
N VAL A 34 -19.00 12.17 2.79
CA VAL A 34 -17.55 12.06 2.65
C VAL A 34 -17.02 11.17 3.77
N GLY A 35 -16.32 10.10 3.39
CA GLY A 35 -15.61 9.22 4.33
C GLY A 35 -14.13 9.58 4.42
N LYS A 36 -13.53 9.35 5.59
CA LYS A 36 -12.07 9.36 5.75
C LYS A 36 -11.57 7.92 5.67
N LEU A 37 -10.72 7.64 4.70
CA LEU A 37 -10.09 6.32 4.51
C LEU A 37 -8.60 6.43 4.85
N LYS A 38 -8.09 5.46 5.63
CA LYS A 38 -6.65 5.27 5.78
C LYS A 38 -6.15 4.45 4.60
N VAL A 39 -5.27 5.04 3.79
CA VAL A 39 -4.65 4.37 2.64
C VAL A 39 -3.16 4.23 2.91
N THR A 40 -2.62 3.05 2.69
CA THR A 40 -1.18 2.81 2.72
C THR A 40 -0.57 3.31 1.43
N THR A 41 0.35 4.27 1.52
CA THR A 41 0.97 4.91 0.34
C THR A 41 2.48 4.95 0.48
N VAL A 42 3.17 5.15 -0.64
CA VAL A 42 4.62 5.38 -0.69
C VAL A 42 4.92 6.54 -1.61
N CYS A 43 6.02 7.24 -1.35
CA CYS A 43 6.54 8.30 -2.20
C CYS A 43 7.27 7.68 -3.40
N LEU A 44 6.81 7.94 -4.62
CA LEU A 44 7.48 7.48 -5.85
C LEU A 44 8.65 8.37 -6.27
N GLU A 45 8.72 9.57 -5.72
CA GLU A 45 9.81 10.51 -5.93
C GLU A 45 10.55 10.73 -4.64
N HIS A 46 11.85 10.47 -4.68
CA HIS A 46 12.76 10.81 -3.60
C HIS A 46 13.02 12.33 -3.55
N GLY A 47 13.21 12.86 -2.34
CA GLY A 47 13.62 14.26 -2.12
C GLY A 47 12.50 15.28 -2.12
N LYS A 48 11.26 14.89 -2.44
CA LYS A 48 10.09 15.75 -2.26
C LYS A 48 9.74 15.89 -0.78
N ALA A 49 9.22 17.07 -0.43
CA ALA A 49 8.72 17.34 0.91
C ALA A 49 7.56 16.40 1.25
N ASP A 50 7.45 16.07 2.54
CA ASP A 50 6.35 15.24 3.03
C ASP A 50 4.99 15.88 2.72
N PRO A 51 3.96 15.07 2.42
CA PRO A 51 2.64 15.57 2.07
C PRO A 51 2.05 16.37 3.24
N ASN A 52 1.57 17.58 2.93
CA ASN A 52 0.98 18.48 3.92
C ASN A 52 -0.55 18.38 3.87
N PRO A 53 -1.24 18.05 4.98
CA PRO A 53 -2.70 17.93 5.01
C PRO A 53 -3.48 19.17 4.56
N ARG A 54 -2.83 20.34 4.53
CA ARG A 54 -3.44 21.60 4.08
C ARG A 54 -3.46 21.77 2.56
N ILE A 55 -2.75 20.92 1.81
CA ILE A 55 -2.70 20.96 0.36
C ILE A 55 -3.78 20.00 -0.19
N PRO A 56 -4.67 20.45 -1.09
CA PRO A 56 -5.64 19.56 -1.72
C PRO A 56 -4.91 18.59 -2.67
N TYR A 57 -5.13 17.29 -2.47
CA TYR A 57 -4.59 16.23 -3.32
C TYR A 57 -5.71 15.52 -4.09
N THR A 58 -5.42 15.16 -5.34
CA THR A 58 -6.32 14.38 -6.20
C THR A 58 -5.70 13.02 -6.47
N ILE A 59 -6.49 11.96 -6.33
CA ILE A 59 -6.07 10.61 -6.71
C ILE A 59 -6.10 10.52 -8.23
N VAL A 60 -4.98 10.08 -8.82
CA VAL A 60 -4.86 9.85 -10.26
C VAL A 60 -4.48 8.40 -10.54
N PRO A 61 -4.86 7.83 -11.69
CA PRO A 61 -4.36 6.53 -12.13
C PRO A 61 -2.83 6.52 -12.17
N ILE A 62 -2.22 5.42 -11.73
CA ILE A 62 -0.76 5.30 -11.62
C ILE A 62 -0.07 5.43 -12.98
N GLU A 63 -0.77 5.04 -14.06
CA GLU A 63 -0.32 5.10 -15.45
C GLU A 63 -0.14 6.56 -15.93
N ARG A 64 -0.77 7.54 -15.27
CA ARG A 64 -0.53 8.97 -15.56
C ARG A 64 0.80 9.46 -14.98
N PHE A 65 1.36 8.74 -14.02
CA PHE A 65 2.56 9.15 -13.30
C PHE A 65 3.81 8.40 -13.79
N THR A 66 3.69 7.09 -14.05
CA THR A 66 4.82 6.26 -14.50
C THR A 66 4.37 5.21 -15.49
N THR A 67 5.25 4.87 -16.43
CA THR A 67 5.10 3.77 -17.39
C THR A 67 5.89 2.52 -16.99
N LYS A 68 6.67 2.60 -15.90
CA LYS A 68 7.47 1.49 -15.38
C LYS A 68 6.57 0.41 -14.79
N ALA A 69 6.45 -0.72 -15.50
CA ALA A 69 5.53 -1.80 -15.15
C ALA A 69 5.87 -2.46 -13.80
N ASP A 70 7.15 -2.55 -13.45
CA ASP A 70 7.65 -3.03 -12.16
C ASP A 70 7.24 -2.10 -10.99
N VAL A 71 7.31 -0.78 -11.16
CA VAL A 71 6.81 0.19 -10.18
C VAL A 71 5.30 0.07 -10.00
N ILE A 72 4.56 -0.10 -11.09
CA ILE A 72 3.10 -0.29 -11.05
C ILE A 72 2.77 -1.57 -10.28
N GLU A 73 3.46 -2.69 -10.57
CA GLU A 73 3.20 -3.94 -9.87
C GLU A 73 3.61 -3.89 -8.40
N LEU A 74 4.71 -3.22 -8.05
CA LEU A 74 5.09 -2.98 -6.65
C LEU A 74 3.99 -2.23 -5.89
N CYS A 75 3.41 -1.19 -6.50
CA CYS A 75 2.28 -0.46 -5.90
C CYS A 75 1.05 -1.36 -5.69
N ARG A 76 0.79 -2.29 -6.60
CA ARG A 76 -0.30 -3.28 -6.45
C ARG A 76 0.01 -4.28 -5.33
N MET A 77 1.25 -4.77 -5.23
CA MET A 77 1.69 -5.64 -4.13
C MET A 77 1.50 -4.96 -2.77
N LEU A 78 1.83 -3.66 -2.66
CA LEU A 78 1.55 -2.86 -1.46
C LEU A 78 0.05 -2.76 -1.17
N GLY A 79 -0.76 -2.45 -2.19
CA GLY A 79 -2.21 -2.33 -2.06
C GLY A 79 -2.89 -3.64 -1.64
N ARG A 80 -2.32 -4.79 -2.01
CA ARG A 80 -2.77 -6.13 -1.58
C ARG A 80 -2.20 -6.58 -0.23
N GLY A 81 -1.31 -5.79 0.38
CA GLY A 81 -0.68 -6.12 1.67
C GLY A 81 0.39 -7.21 1.59
N GLU A 82 0.92 -7.52 0.41
CA GLU A 82 1.97 -8.52 0.22
C GLU A 82 3.35 -8.02 0.69
N VAL A 83 3.54 -6.70 0.73
CA VAL A 83 4.80 -6.06 1.09
C VAL A 83 4.54 -4.97 2.14
N PRO A 84 5.32 -4.93 3.25
CA PRO A 84 5.23 -3.85 4.23
C PRO A 84 5.52 -2.47 3.62
N GLN A 85 4.91 -1.42 4.16
CA GLN A 85 5.03 -0.06 3.62
C GLN A 85 6.47 0.45 3.54
N ASN A 86 7.28 0.26 4.59
CA ASN A 86 8.66 0.77 4.60
C ASN A 86 9.55 0.02 3.60
N THR A 87 9.32 -1.29 3.43
CA THR A 87 9.95 -2.10 2.38
C THR A 87 9.53 -1.62 0.98
N ALA A 88 8.25 -1.36 0.76
CA ALA A 88 7.75 -0.84 -0.51
C ALA A 88 8.32 0.57 -0.80
N GLN A 89 8.54 1.41 0.21
CA GLN A 89 9.16 2.72 0.05
C GLN A 89 10.61 2.62 -0.44
N ALA A 90 11.40 1.69 0.12
CA ALA A 90 12.77 1.43 -0.34
C ALA A 90 12.78 0.89 -1.79
N ALA A 91 11.95 -0.10 -2.08
CA ALA A 91 11.83 -0.68 -3.41
C ALA A 91 11.37 0.36 -4.45
N ALA A 92 10.44 1.24 -4.09
CA ALA A 92 9.95 2.29 -4.97
C ALA A 92 11.07 3.28 -5.33
N TRP A 93 11.86 3.75 -4.35
CA TRP A 93 12.99 4.65 -4.65
C TRP A 93 14.10 3.97 -5.46
N HIS A 94 14.34 2.68 -5.25
CA HIS A 94 15.26 1.92 -6.08
C HIS A 94 14.79 1.86 -7.54
N LEU A 95 13.55 1.43 -7.78
CA LEU A 95 12.99 1.25 -9.13
C LEU A 95 12.71 2.58 -9.85
N ALA A 96 12.11 3.54 -9.15
CA ALA A 96 11.66 4.80 -9.75
C ALA A 96 12.82 5.77 -9.95
N ASN A 97 13.71 5.90 -8.96
CA ASN A 97 14.75 6.93 -8.91
C ASN A 97 16.18 6.40 -9.07
N GLY A 98 16.39 5.09 -9.05
CA GLY A 98 17.71 4.48 -9.27
C GLY A 98 18.64 4.53 -8.05
N LEU A 99 18.11 4.78 -6.84
CA LEU A 99 18.93 4.75 -5.63
C LEU A 99 19.50 3.35 -5.40
N SER A 100 20.81 3.26 -5.17
CA SER A 100 21.46 2.01 -4.80
C SER A 100 21.03 1.54 -3.41
N TRP A 101 21.14 0.25 -3.16
CA TRP A 101 20.85 -0.34 -1.85
C TRP A 101 21.76 0.22 -0.75
N GLN A 102 22.99 0.58 -1.11
CA GLN A 102 23.96 1.22 -0.21
C GLN A 102 23.51 2.64 0.17
N GLU A 103 23.04 3.44 -0.79
CA GLU A 103 22.48 4.76 -0.52
C GLU A 103 21.23 4.68 0.36
N LEU A 104 20.36 3.71 0.08
CA LEU A 104 19.17 3.46 0.91
C LEU A 104 19.54 3.04 2.33
N ALA A 105 20.53 2.16 2.51
CA ALA A 105 21.02 1.73 3.83
C ALA A 105 21.62 2.87 4.66
N MET A 106 22.27 3.82 3.98
CA MET A 106 22.88 4.96 4.65
C MET A 106 21.88 6.06 4.98
N LYS A 107 20.68 6.03 4.41
CA LYS A 107 19.71 7.11 4.53
C LYS A 107 19.19 7.26 5.95
N ASP A 108 19.35 8.46 6.50
CA ASP A 108 18.81 8.84 7.81
C ASP A 108 17.36 9.35 7.63
N ARG A 109 16.43 8.86 8.46
CA ARG A 109 15.06 9.40 8.59
C ARG A 109 15.05 10.62 9.47
N TYR A 110 15.78 10.56 10.57
CA TYR A 110 15.82 11.60 11.56
C TYR A 110 17.24 11.77 12.08
N PHE A 111 17.65 13.03 12.22
CA PHE A 111 18.90 13.41 12.86
C PHE A 111 18.61 14.41 13.99
N SER A 112 18.93 14.00 15.22
CA SER A 112 18.84 14.89 16.37
C SER A 112 20.13 15.69 16.52
N GLN A 113 20.07 16.99 16.24
CA GLN A 113 21.23 17.89 16.42
C GLN A 113 21.68 17.99 17.89
N LEU A 114 20.76 17.79 18.84
CA LEU A 114 21.01 17.91 20.28
C LEU A 114 21.70 16.67 20.87
N THR A 115 21.34 15.47 20.38
CA THR A 115 21.84 14.20 20.94
C THR A 115 22.83 13.48 20.02
N GLY A 116 22.96 13.91 18.76
CA GLY A 116 23.75 13.25 17.73
C GLY A 116 23.16 11.93 17.23
N ILE A 117 21.99 11.51 17.75
CA ILE A 117 21.34 10.26 17.37
C ILE A 117 20.83 10.35 15.93
N ARG A 118 21.09 9.28 15.17
CA ARG A 118 20.60 9.06 13.80
C ARG A 118 19.68 7.86 13.78
N GLU A 119 18.45 8.06 13.36
CA GLU A 119 17.54 6.97 13.04
C GLU A 119 17.61 6.70 11.54
N LYS A 120 17.96 5.46 11.17
CA LYS A 120 17.96 5.05 9.76
C LYS A 120 16.54 4.97 9.22
N PHE A 121 16.39 5.28 7.93
CA PHE A 121 15.10 5.19 7.25
C PHE A 121 14.64 3.74 7.11
N PHE A 122 15.58 2.83 6.90
CA PHE A 122 15.32 1.41 6.70
C PHE A 122 16.21 0.57 7.60
N ALA A 123 15.61 -0.44 8.24
CA ALA A 123 16.35 -1.51 8.88
C ALA A 123 16.94 -2.47 7.84
N PRO A 124 18.06 -3.16 8.14
CA PRO A 124 18.69 -4.09 7.20
C PRO A 124 17.74 -5.18 6.66
N GLN A 125 16.84 -5.69 7.51
CA GLN A 125 15.86 -6.70 7.14
C GLN A 125 14.82 -6.16 6.16
N GLU A 126 14.42 -4.89 6.30
CA GLU A 126 13.49 -4.25 5.38
C GLU A 126 14.10 -4.07 3.99
N LEU A 127 15.40 -3.76 3.92
CA LEU A 127 16.15 -3.67 2.66
C LEU A 127 16.30 -5.03 1.99
N GLN A 128 16.61 -6.08 2.75
CA GLN A 128 16.65 -7.44 2.21
C GLN A 128 15.31 -7.88 1.64
N LEU A 129 14.21 -7.53 2.33
CA LEU A 129 12.87 -7.79 1.81
C LEU A 129 12.57 -6.93 0.57
N ALA A 130 13.08 -5.69 0.52
CA ALA A 130 12.88 -4.80 -0.61
C ALA A 130 13.55 -5.33 -1.88
N VAL A 131 14.75 -5.90 -1.76
CA VAL A 131 15.43 -6.59 -2.88
C VAL A 131 14.54 -7.71 -3.44
N ARG A 132 13.95 -8.55 -2.57
CA ARG A 132 13.05 -9.62 -2.99
C ARG A 132 11.77 -9.09 -3.62
N ALA A 133 11.19 -8.04 -3.05
CA ALA A 133 10.00 -7.40 -3.57
C ALA A 133 10.23 -6.81 -4.97
N VAL A 134 11.40 -6.20 -5.20
CA VAL A 134 11.81 -5.71 -6.53
C VAL A 134 11.88 -6.87 -7.54
N SER A 135 12.59 -7.95 -7.22
CA SER A 135 12.70 -9.11 -8.12
C SER A 135 11.33 -9.71 -8.46
N GLU A 136 10.45 -9.82 -7.46
CA GLU A 136 9.09 -10.33 -7.64
C GLU A 136 8.23 -9.40 -8.50
N ALA A 137 8.29 -8.08 -8.25
CA ALA A 137 7.56 -7.08 -9.00
C ALA A 137 7.98 -7.08 -10.47
N SER A 138 9.29 -7.12 -10.75
CA SER A 138 9.81 -7.19 -12.13
C SER A 138 9.36 -8.47 -12.83
N ARG A 139 9.47 -9.64 -12.18
CA ARG A 139 9.03 -10.92 -12.75
C ARG A 139 7.53 -10.92 -13.08
N ARG A 140 6.69 -10.41 -12.17
CA ARG A 140 5.24 -10.32 -12.40
C ARG A 140 4.89 -9.32 -13.49
N ALA A 141 5.59 -8.19 -13.53
CA ALA A 141 5.42 -7.19 -14.59
C ALA A 141 5.74 -7.79 -15.97
N GLU A 142 6.82 -8.56 -16.09
CA GLU A 142 7.18 -9.30 -17.31
C GLU A 142 6.12 -10.35 -17.67
N TRP A 143 5.65 -11.13 -16.70
CA TRP A 143 4.60 -12.14 -16.92
C TRP A 143 3.28 -11.51 -17.40
N LEU A 144 2.90 -10.36 -16.84
CA LEU A 144 1.72 -9.60 -17.27
C LEU A 144 1.91 -9.02 -18.68
N ALA A 145 3.09 -8.49 -18.99
CA ALA A 145 3.41 -7.98 -20.32
C ALA A 145 3.35 -9.09 -21.38
N GLY A 146 3.83 -10.29 -21.06
CA GLY A 146 3.79 -11.45 -21.96
C GLY A 146 2.39 -12.00 -22.25
N GLN A 147 1.42 -11.77 -21.36
CA GLN A 147 0.02 -12.16 -21.58
C GLN A 147 -0.79 -11.13 -22.37
N ALA A 148 -0.29 -9.89 -22.50
CA ALA A 148 -1.03 -8.78 -23.11
C ALA A 148 -1.13 -8.84 -24.66
N THR A 149 -0.76 -9.96 -25.31
CA THR A 149 -0.94 -10.18 -26.76
C THR A 149 -1.16 -11.68 -27.04
N PRO A 150 -2.16 -12.15 -27.86
CA PRO A 150 -2.83 -11.50 -29.00
C PRO A 150 -4.38 -11.63 -29.06
N SER A 151 -5.12 -11.64 -27.94
CA SER A 151 -6.61 -11.81 -27.97
C SER A 151 -7.38 -10.53 -28.27
N ASP A 152 -6.84 -9.36 -27.92
CA ASP A 152 -7.60 -8.10 -27.91
C ASP A 152 -7.68 -7.37 -29.26
N VAL A 153 -6.97 -7.84 -30.29
CA VAL A 153 -6.97 -7.21 -31.63
C VAL A 153 -8.12 -7.71 -32.51
N SER A 154 -8.78 -8.82 -32.17
CA SER A 154 -9.82 -9.41 -33.04
C SER A 154 -11.26 -8.93 -32.80
N GLN A 155 -11.54 -8.12 -31.77
CA GLN A 155 -12.93 -7.71 -31.46
C GLN A 155 -13.33 -6.29 -31.90
N SER A 156 -12.42 -5.46 -32.44
CA SER A 156 -12.77 -4.10 -32.89
C SER A 156 -12.97 -3.93 -34.41
N ARG A 157 -12.84 -4.99 -35.20
CA ARG A 157 -13.07 -4.96 -36.65
C ARG A 157 -14.35 -5.67 -37.04
N ASN A 158 -15.49 -5.05 -36.73
CA ASN A 158 -16.72 -5.32 -37.47
C ASN A 158 -17.12 -4.05 -38.26
N PRO A 159 -16.72 -3.91 -39.54
CA PRO A 159 -17.31 -2.91 -40.40
C PRO A 159 -18.71 -3.39 -40.80
N LEU A 160 -19.75 -2.78 -40.23
CA LEU A 160 -21.11 -2.92 -40.72
C LEU A 160 -21.21 -2.22 -42.09
N ILE A 161 -20.91 -2.95 -43.16
CA ILE A 161 -21.24 -2.59 -44.55
C ILE A 161 -22.36 -3.50 -45.03
N GLY A 162 -23.45 -2.88 -45.50
CA GLY A 162 -24.58 -3.49 -46.20
C GLY A 162 -25.90 -3.17 -45.49
N SER A 163 -26.88 -2.47 -46.05
CA SER A 163 -27.26 -2.37 -47.46
C SER A 163 -28.21 -1.17 -47.64
N ARG A 164 -28.01 -0.38 -48.70
CA ARG A 164 -29.07 0.45 -49.26
C ARG A 164 -30.16 -0.48 -49.80
N ARG A 165 -31.43 -0.17 -49.55
CA ARG A 165 -32.48 -0.27 -50.56
C ARG A 165 -33.68 0.60 -50.17
N SER A 166 -33.98 1.51 -51.07
CA SER A 166 -35.22 2.23 -51.29
C SER A 166 -36.45 1.31 -51.28
N ASN A 167 -37.51 1.72 -50.57
CA ASN A 167 -38.80 2.11 -51.17
C ASN A 167 -39.63 2.88 -50.14
#